data_AF-A0A3B1CW27-F1
#
_entry.id   AF-A0A3B1CW27-F1
#
_cell.length_a   1.000
_cell.length_b   1.000
_cell.length_c   1.000
_cell.angle_alpha   90.00
_cell.angle_beta   90.00
_cell.angle_gamma   90.00
#
_symmetry.space_group_name_H-M   'P 1'
#
loop_
_entity.id
_entity.type
_entity.pdbx_description
1 polymer ?
#
loop_
_entity_poly.entity_id
_entity_poly.type
_entity_poly.pdbx_seq_one_letter_code
_entity_poly.pdbx_strand_id
1 'polypeptide(L)'
;MKKYGLIILICLALIFIITSKSYSDTDADNDTEVGQVLTVKGSVYLIRNSQRNNAEPQMQLLLKDAVETDKGARTKLFFMDDSILNLGESSRVEVKEYLYSPEK
;
A
#
# COMPACT_ATOMS: atom_id res chain seq x y z
N MET A 1 10.82 -50.84 11.23
CA MET A 1 10.23 -49.71 11.98
C MET A 1 10.82 -48.33 11.60
N LYS A 2 12.12 -48.21 11.26
CA LYS A 2 12.77 -46.92 10.93
C LYS A 2 12.29 -46.22 9.62
N LYS A 3 11.89 -46.98 8.60
CA LYS A 3 11.53 -46.43 7.27
C LYS A 3 10.19 -45.67 7.27
N TYR A 4 9.19 -46.19 7.96
CA TYR A 4 7.88 -45.54 8.09
C TYR A 4 7.93 -44.31 9.02
N GLY A 5 8.81 -44.31 10.02
CA GLY A 5 9.06 -43.14 10.87
C GLY A 5 9.66 -41.97 10.10
N LEU A 6 10.58 -42.22 9.16
CA LEU A 6 11.14 -41.18 8.30
C LEU A 6 10.08 -40.58 7.37
N ILE A 7 9.21 -41.42 6.80
CA ILE A 7 8.12 -40.97 5.91
C ILE A 7 7.09 -40.12 6.67
N ILE A 8 6.69 -40.54 7.87
CA ILE A 8 5.76 -39.78 8.72
C ILE A 8 6.36 -38.42 9.09
N LEU A 9 7.66 -38.35 9.40
CA LEU A 9 8.33 -37.11 9.76
C LEU A 9 8.43 -36.13 8.57
N ILE A 10 8.65 -36.65 7.35
CA ILE A 10 8.62 -35.85 6.12
C ILE A 10 7.20 -35.33 5.83
N CYS A 11 6.17 -36.16 6.00
CA CYS A 11 4.78 -35.71 5.85
C CYS A 11 4.39 -34.65 6.88
N LEU A 12 4.86 -34.76 8.12
CA LEU A 12 4.61 -33.78 9.18
C LEU A 12 5.30 -32.43 8.88
N ALA A 13 6.52 -32.47 8.34
CA ALA A 13 7.24 -31.27 7.91
C ALA A 13 6.57 -30.59 6.71
N LEU A 14 6.03 -31.36 5.76
CA LEU A 14 5.27 -30.82 4.62
C LEU A 14 3.98 -30.12 5.04
N ILE A 15 3.30 -30.62 6.08
CA ILE A 15 2.09 -29.98 6.64
C ILE A 15 2.43 -28.65 7.33
N PHE A 16 3.62 -28.50 7.90
CA PHE A 16 4.05 -27.26 8.56
C PHE A 16 4.34 -26.11 7.57
N ILE A 17 4.70 -26.44 6.32
CA ILE A 17 5.01 -25.45 5.28
C ILE A 17 3.74 -24.84 4.67
N ILE A 18 2.61 -25.55 4.66
CA ILE A 18 1.33 -25.05 4.13
C ILE A 18 0.55 -24.16 5.12
N THR A 19 0.97 -24.07 6.38
CA THR A 19 0.29 -23.21 7.38
C THR A 19 0.89 -21.82 7.53
N SER A 20 1.88 -21.43 6.72
CA SER A 20 2.30 -20.03 6.59
C SER A 20 1.28 -19.23 5.78
N LYS A 21 0.02 -19.20 6.24
CA LYS A 21 -0.87 -18.11 5.89
C LYS A 21 -0.25 -16.85 6.50
N SER A 22 0.38 -16.04 5.65
CA SER A 22 0.66 -14.64 5.98
C SER A 22 -0.64 -14.04 6.48
N TYR A 23 -0.66 -13.67 7.75
CA TYR A 23 -1.70 -12.81 8.31
C TYR A 23 -1.56 -11.47 7.60
N SER A 24 -2.28 -11.30 6.50
CA SER A 24 -2.59 -9.98 5.98
C SER A 24 -3.59 -9.39 6.95
N ASP A 25 -3.12 -8.45 7.76
CA ASP A 25 -3.95 -7.62 8.64
C ASP A 25 -5.01 -6.97 7.76
N THR A 26 -6.21 -7.55 7.78
CA THR A 26 -7.33 -7.08 6.97
C THR A 26 -8.02 -6.01 7.80
N ASP A 27 -7.33 -4.89 7.96
CA ASP A 27 -7.97 -3.66 8.43
C ASP A 27 -8.96 -3.24 7.33
N ALA A 28 -10.24 -3.39 7.60
CA ALA A 28 -11.35 -3.10 6.67
C ALA A 28 -11.44 -1.62 6.22
N ASP A 29 -10.51 -0.78 6.66
CA ASP A 29 -10.45 0.67 6.40
C ASP A 29 -9.36 1.06 5.37
N ASN A 30 -8.52 0.11 4.96
CA ASN A 30 -7.45 0.38 3.98
C ASN A 30 -7.96 0.60 2.55
N ASP A 31 -9.23 0.27 2.29
CA ASP A 31 -9.87 0.41 0.98
C ASP A 31 -10.68 1.72 0.86
N THR A 32 -10.64 2.58 1.89
CA THR A 32 -11.29 3.88 1.87
C THR A 32 -10.57 4.80 0.89
N GLU A 33 -11.26 5.20 -0.18
CA GLU A 33 -10.76 6.21 -1.12
C GLU A 33 -10.64 7.56 -0.41
N VAL A 34 -9.51 8.23 -0.60
CA VAL A 34 -9.23 9.57 -0.03
C VAL A 34 -8.91 10.59 -1.12
N GLY A 35 -8.65 10.14 -2.34
CA GLY A 35 -8.35 11.02 -3.47
C GLY A 35 -7.67 10.30 -4.63
N GLN A 36 -6.94 11.07 -5.43
CA GLN A 36 -6.24 10.58 -6.61
C GLN A 36 -4.96 11.36 -6.91
N VAL A 37 -4.06 10.72 -7.65
CA VAL A 37 -2.90 11.38 -8.25
C VAL A 37 -3.36 12.21 -9.44
N LEU A 38 -3.13 13.52 -9.41
CA LEU A 38 -3.55 14.44 -10.47
C LEU A 38 -2.49 14.57 -11.57
N THR A 39 -1.20 14.72 -11.20
CA THR A 39 -0.10 14.87 -12.16
C THR A 39 1.15 14.19 -11.66
N VAL A 40 1.93 13.59 -12.56
CA VAL A 40 3.23 12.98 -12.24
C VAL A 40 4.31 13.60 -13.12
N LYS A 41 5.42 14.03 -12.50
CA LYS A 41 6.63 14.46 -13.21
C LYS A 41 7.85 13.82 -12.55
N GLY A 42 8.64 13.08 -13.32
CA GLY A 42 9.81 12.35 -12.81
C GLY A 42 9.40 11.08 -12.05
N SER A 43 10.29 10.59 -11.18
CA SER A 43 10.07 9.36 -10.43
C SER A 43 9.23 9.61 -9.17
N VAL A 44 7.95 9.22 -9.24
CA VAL A 44 6.97 9.32 -8.17
C VAL A 44 6.41 7.93 -7.88
N TYR A 45 6.24 7.59 -6.61
CA TYR A 45 5.83 6.25 -6.21
C TYR A 45 4.67 6.31 -5.23
N LEU A 46 3.73 5.39 -5.40
CA LEU A 46 2.67 5.08 -4.45
C LEU A 46 3.08 3.86 -3.64
N ILE A 47 3.12 4.00 -2.33
CA ILE A 47 3.44 2.94 -1.39
C ILE A 47 2.14 2.45 -0.76
N ARG A 48 1.76 1.21 -1.08
CA ARG A 48 0.57 0.54 -0.55
C ARG A 48 0.93 -0.85 -0.05
N ASN A 49 0.59 -1.19 1.19
CA ASN A 49 0.90 -2.51 1.78
C ASN A 49 2.39 -2.90 1.63
N SER A 50 3.28 -1.94 1.87
CA SER A 50 4.74 -2.07 1.68
C SER A 50 5.21 -2.34 0.24
N GLN A 51 4.32 -2.31 -0.76
CA GLN A 51 4.66 -2.36 -2.17
C GLN A 51 4.89 -0.96 -2.70
N ARG A 52 6.01 -0.76 -3.40
CA ARG A 52 6.39 0.50 -4.03
C ARG A 52 6.06 0.43 -5.51
N ASN A 53 4.96 1.05 -5.91
CA ASN A 53 4.48 1.09 -7.29
C ASN A 53 4.79 2.45 -7.91
N ASN A 54 5.03 2.50 -9.22
CA ASN A 54 5.11 3.78 -9.92
C ASN A 54 3.75 4.48 -9.87
N ALA A 55 3.72 5.75 -9.49
CA ALA A 55 2.50 6.53 -9.51
C ALA A 55 2.16 6.96 -10.95
N GLU A 56 0.88 6.90 -11.30
CA GLU A 56 0.37 7.36 -12.59
C GLU A 56 -0.75 8.37 -12.36
N PRO A 57 -0.97 9.34 -13.28
CA PRO A 57 -2.16 10.19 -13.22
C PRO A 57 -3.45 9.34 -13.13
N GLN A 58 -4.43 9.83 -12.37
CA GLN A 58 -5.70 9.16 -12.06
C GLN A 58 -5.58 7.90 -11.19
N MET A 59 -4.37 7.54 -10.74
CA MET A 59 -4.22 6.47 -9.75
C MET A 59 -4.88 6.88 -8.44
N GLN A 60 -5.77 6.02 -7.93
CA GLN A 60 -6.52 6.23 -6.71
C GLN A 60 -5.60 6.20 -5.48
N LEU A 61 -5.79 7.14 -4.57
CA LEU A 61 -5.20 7.16 -3.24
C LEU A 61 -6.19 6.55 -2.27
N LEU A 62 -5.72 5.59 -1.49
CA LEU A 62 -6.46 4.96 -0.40
C LEU A 62 -5.89 5.40 0.96
N LEU A 63 -6.68 5.21 2.01
CA LEU A 63 -6.22 5.41 3.37
C LEU A 63 -4.97 4.55 3.64
N LYS A 64 -4.02 5.10 4.40
CA LYS A 64 -2.69 4.52 4.69
C LYS A 64 -1.73 4.43 3.50
N ASP A 65 -2.11 4.91 2.32
CA ASP A 65 -1.12 5.08 1.25
C ASP A 65 -0.09 6.15 1.63
N ALA A 66 1.13 5.95 1.14
CA ALA A 66 2.13 7.01 1.09
C ALA A 66 2.52 7.33 -0.35
N VAL A 67 2.82 8.61 -0.62
CA VAL A 67 3.37 9.05 -1.91
C VAL A 67 4.76 9.60 -1.70
N GLU A 68 5.70 9.08 -2.49
CA GLU A 68 7.11 9.49 -2.47
C GLU A 68 7.50 10.14 -3.80
N THR A 69 8.43 11.09 -3.71
CA THR A 69 9.03 11.78 -4.85
C THR A 69 10.54 11.69 -4.73
N ASP A 70 11.21 11.23 -5.78
CA ASP A 70 12.68 11.27 -5.82
C ASP A 70 13.18 12.70 -6.14
N LYS A 71 14.50 12.85 -6.27
CA LYS A 71 15.13 14.11 -6.70
C LYS A 71 14.63 14.53 -8.09
N GLY A 72 14.31 15.81 -8.26
CA GLY A 72 13.75 16.37 -9.49
C GLY A 72 12.31 15.96 -9.81
N ALA A 73 11.70 15.10 -9.00
CA ALA A 73 10.32 14.67 -9.19
C ALA A 73 9.33 15.65 -8.53
N ARG A 74 8.10 15.71 -9.05
CA ARG A 74 6.99 16.49 -8.51
C ARG A 74 5.68 15.76 -8.78
N THR A 75 4.73 15.86 -7.85
CA THR A 75 3.38 15.34 -8.05
C THR A 75 2.33 16.27 -7.47
N LYS A 76 1.10 16.13 -7.95
CA LYS A 76 -0.07 16.77 -7.36
C LYS A 76 -1.05 15.70 -6.96
N LEU A 77 -1.58 15.80 -5.76
CA LEU A 77 -2.63 14.93 -5.23
C LEU A 77 -3.91 15.76 -5.13
N PHE A 78 -5.03 15.19 -5.53
CA PHE A 78 -6.36 15.78 -5.41
C PHE A 78 -7.17 14.92 -4.45
N PHE A 79 -7.57 15.47 -3.32
CA PHE A 79 -8.33 14.77 -2.29
C PHE A 79 -9.83 15.00 -2.49
N MET A 80 -10.66 14.15 -1.88
CA MET A 80 -12.12 14.20 -2.01
C MET A 80 -12.77 15.44 -1.39
N ASP A 81 -12.05 16.19 -0.56
CA ASP A 81 -12.46 17.46 0.06
C ASP A 81 -12.11 18.69 -0.81
N ASP A 82 -11.91 18.44 -2.11
CA ASP A 82 -11.45 19.41 -3.12
C ASP A 82 -10.08 20.04 -2.84
N SER A 83 -9.32 19.54 -1.86
CA SER A 83 -7.98 20.03 -1.59
C SER A 83 -6.96 19.49 -2.58
N ILE A 84 -5.95 20.31 -2.91
CA ILE A 84 -4.82 19.92 -3.76
C ILE A 84 -3.53 20.03 -2.96
N LEU A 85 -2.80 18.92 -2.85
CA LEU A 85 -1.46 18.89 -2.28
C LEU A 85 -0.42 18.82 -3.41
N ASN A 86 0.47 19.83 -3.47
CA ASN A 86 1.61 19.81 -4.35
C ASN A 86 2.82 19.25 -3.59
N LEU A 87 3.39 18.15 -4.07
CA LEU A 87 4.57 17.52 -3.48
C LEU A 87 5.81 17.84 -4.32
N GLY A 88 6.82 18.43 -3.66
CA GLY A 88 8.12 18.78 -4.24
C GLY A 88 9.02 17.57 -4.42
N GLU A 89 10.31 17.79 -4.68
CA GLU A 89 11.28 16.70 -4.79
C GLU A 89 11.67 16.14 -3.41
N SER A 90 12.20 14.92 -3.39
CA SER A 90 12.77 14.27 -2.18
C SER A 90 11.82 14.32 -0.98
N SER A 91 10.53 14.14 -1.23
CA SER A 91 9.46 14.31 -0.24
C SER A 91 8.62 13.04 -0.12
N ARG A 92 8.07 12.82 1.08
CA ARG A 92 7.13 11.73 1.38
C ARG A 92 5.94 12.27 2.16
N VAL A 93 4.74 11.87 1.75
CA VAL A 93 3.49 12.12 2.49
C VAL A 93 2.76 10.81 2.71
N GLU A 94 2.07 10.66 3.83
CA GLU A 94 1.29 9.48 4.21
C GLU A 94 -0.09 9.93 4.67
N VAL A 95 -1.15 9.28 4.16
CA VAL A 95 -2.53 9.57 4.57
C VAL A 95 -2.86 8.71 5.78
N LYS A 96 -2.67 9.26 6.99
CA LYS A 96 -2.90 8.52 8.25
C LYS A 96 -4.35 8.49 8.69
N GLU A 97 -5.06 9.59 8.45
CA GLU A 97 -6.44 9.78 8.88
C GLU A 97 -7.11 10.73 7.87
N TYR A 98 -8.35 10.44 7.52
CA TYR A 98 -9.14 11.28 6.63
C TYR A 98 -10.44 11.71 7.34
N LEU A 99 -10.48 12.96 7.78
CA LEU A 99 -11.55 13.49 8.63
C LEU A 99 -12.77 14.01 7.85
N TYR A 100 -12.70 13.97 6.52
CA TYR A 100 -13.76 14.49 5.66
C TYR A 100 -14.97 13.54 5.66
N SER A 101 -16.14 14.06 6.05
CA SER A 101 -17.43 13.39 5.94
C SER A 101 -18.38 14.31 5.17
N PRO A 102 -18.81 13.97 3.94
CA PRO A 102 -19.73 14.80 3.17
C PRO A 102 -21.13 14.88 3.81
N GLU A 103 -21.48 13.92 4.68
CA GLU A 103 -22.72 13.91 5.44
C GLU A 103 -22.47 14.38 6.89
N LYS A 104 -22.59 15.68 7.11
CA LYS A 104 -22.96 16.25 8.42
C LYS A 104 -23.64 17.60 8.25
#